data_AF-A0A840IL01-F1
#
_entry.id   AF-A0A840IL01-F1
#
_cell.length_a   1.000
_cell.length_b   1.000
_cell.length_c   1.000
_cell.angle_alpha   90.00
_cell.angle_beta   90.00
_cell.angle_gamma   90.00
#
_symmetry.space_group_name_H-M   'P 1'
#
loop_
_entity.id
_entity.type
_entity.pdbx_description
1 polymer ?
#
loop_
_entity_poly.entity_id
_entity_poly.type
_entity_poly.pdbx_seq_one_letter_code
_entity_poly.pdbx_strand_id
1 'polypeptide(L)'
;MTIWADLRSIHVALAGELIRTRHSRLSAEDLDHMRLRGRPAGPEPAASAAPRRPAVAAVAIEVDRTVDRDGNITLAGNRHLVGVPLSGQRVTVRLDRHLLHVIADDHVVKTMPAPVMPDAVARLNGSRAAAGPLPPPPPGPVRVLRTIPADGITQVGGQRLRIGRAHAGKTVVIVPEDDVFRVLHNDIELSTHVRKTDKPITHLRASSRTNPNAKKLLNPSTKP
;
A
#
# COMPACT_ATOMS: atom_id res chain seq x y z
N MET A 1 -2.95 14.73 -22.04
CA MET A 1 -3.07 13.51 -21.20
C MET A 1 -3.25 13.93 -19.75
N THR A 2 -4.14 13.30 -18.99
CA THR A 2 -4.38 13.54 -17.55
C THR A 2 -4.19 12.23 -16.81
N ILE A 3 -3.50 12.28 -15.68
CA ILE A 3 -3.36 11.16 -14.75
C ILE A 3 -4.13 11.51 -13.49
N TRP A 4 -5.11 10.69 -13.13
CA TRP A 4 -5.76 10.73 -11.83
C TRP A 4 -5.20 9.58 -11.02
N ALA A 5 -4.84 9.82 -9.76
CA ALA A 5 -4.27 8.79 -8.91
C ALA A 5 -4.78 8.93 -7.47
N ASP A 6 -5.03 7.80 -6.85
CA ASP A 6 -5.18 7.66 -5.40
C ASP A 6 -4.28 6.51 -4.90
N LEU A 7 -4.52 6.04 -3.68
CA LEU A 7 -3.78 4.91 -3.10
C LEU A 7 -4.15 3.56 -3.73
N ARG A 8 -5.20 3.48 -4.54
CA ARG A 8 -5.83 2.25 -5.04
C ARG A 8 -5.60 2.08 -6.53
N SER A 9 -5.78 3.15 -7.31
CA SER A 9 -5.69 3.14 -8.76
C SER A 9 -5.06 4.40 -9.34
N ILE A 10 -4.49 4.22 -10.52
CA ILE A 10 -4.02 5.26 -11.41
C ILE A 10 -4.84 5.15 -12.70
N HIS A 11 -5.56 6.20 -13.04
CA HIS A 11 -6.33 6.34 -14.27
C HIS A 11 -5.57 7.25 -15.23
N VAL A 12 -5.32 6.78 -16.44
CA VAL A 12 -4.73 7.56 -17.53
C VAL A 12 -5.85 7.91 -18.51
N ALA A 13 -6.04 9.21 -18.72
CA ALA A 13 -7.03 9.75 -19.62
C ALA A 13 -6.40 10.65 -20.70
N LEU A 14 -6.98 10.69 -21.90
CA LEU A 14 -6.63 11.61 -22.98
C LEU A 14 -7.88 12.33 -23.44
N ALA A 15 -7.81 13.66 -23.59
CA ALA A 15 -8.97 14.50 -23.92
C ALA A 15 -10.23 14.28 -23.04
N GLY A 16 -10.05 13.81 -21.80
CA GLY A 16 -11.14 13.50 -20.86
C GLY A 16 -11.65 12.06 -20.92
N GLU A 17 -11.21 11.27 -21.90
CA GLU A 17 -11.57 9.86 -22.03
C GLU A 17 -10.59 8.94 -21.30
N LEU A 18 -11.12 8.01 -20.49
CA LEU A 18 -10.33 7.02 -19.77
C LEU A 18 -9.74 6.00 -20.74
N ILE A 19 -8.42 6.01 -20.89
CA ILE A 19 -7.69 5.05 -21.73
C ILE A 19 -7.36 3.79 -20.92
N ARG A 20 -6.92 3.95 -19.66
CA ARG A 20 -6.33 2.84 -18.91
C ARG A 20 -6.42 3.05 -17.41
N THR A 21 -6.79 2.00 -16.69
CA THR A 21 -6.68 1.93 -15.22
C THR A 21 -5.59 0.93 -14.82
N ARG A 22 -4.79 1.30 -13.82
CA ARG A 22 -3.75 0.47 -13.21
C ARG A 22 -3.86 0.53 -11.70
N HIS A 23 -3.38 -0.50 -11.03
CA HIS A 23 -3.22 -0.47 -9.57
C HIS A 23 -2.21 0.60 -9.18
N SER A 24 -2.50 1.37 -8.13
CA SER A 24 -1.57 2.38 -7.63
C SER A 24 -0.45 1.73 -6.84
N ARG A 25 0.79 2.13 -7.11
CA ARG A 25 1.95 1.79 -6.27
C ARG A 25 2.43 3.01 -5.46
N LEU A 26 1.63 4.07 -5.44
CA LEU A 26 1.97 5.33 -4.81
C LEU A 26 1.70 5.23 -3.31
N SER A 27 2.64 5.71 -2.51
CA SER A 27 2.44 5.92 -1.08
C SER A 27 1.64 7.19 -0.82
N ALA A 28 1.18 7.38 0.43
CA ALA A 28 0.52 8.62 0.83
C ALA A 28 1.45 9.84 0.64
N GLU A 29 2.76 9.67 0.89
CA GLU A 29 3.77 10.71 0.71
C GLU A 29 3.96 11.07 -0.77
N ASP A 30 3.90 10.08 -1.68
CA ASP A 30 3.93 10.33 -3.13
C ASP A 30 2.70 11.12 -3.59
N LEU A 31 1.51 10.82 -3.03
CA LEU A 31 0.28 11.55 -3.34
C LEU A 31 0.30 12.98 -2.79
N ASP A 32 0.90 13.22 -1.64
CA ASP A 32 1.10 14.57 -1.08
C ASP A 32 2.08 15.37 -1.94
N HIS A 33 3.18 14.75 -2.37
CA HIS A 33 4.10 15.35 -3.34
C HIS A 33 3.41 15.67 -4.68
N MET A 34 2.55 14.77 -5.17
CA MET A 34 1.73 15.03 -6.36
C MET A 34 0.72 16.14 -6.15
N ARG A 35 0.10 16.26 -4.97
CA ARG A 35 -0.81 17.38 -4.63
C ARG A 35 -0.10 18.73 -4.62
N LEU A 36 1.15 18.78 -4.17
CA LEU A 36 1.95 20.00 -4.14
C LEU A 36 2.36 20.48 -5.54
N ARG A 37 2.43 19.57 -6.52
CA ARG A 37 2.90 19.85 -7.90
C ARG A 37 1.78 19.81 -8.95
N GLY A 38 0.66 19.19 -8.61
CA GLY A 38 -0.48 18.94 -9.48
C GLY A 38 -1.70 19.76 -9.08
N ARG A 39 -2.81 19.50 -9.77
CA ARG A 39 -4.11 20.07 -9.43
C ARG A 39 -4.88 19.12 -8.49
N PRO A 40 -5.73 19.63 -7.60
CA PRO A 40 -6.64 18.80 -6.82
C PRO A 40 -7.42 17.86 -7.74
N ALA A 41 -7.45 16.58 -7.39
CA ALA A 41 -8.17 15.58 -8.14
C ALA A 41 -9.68 15.88 -8.06
N GLY A 42 -10.35 15.92 -9.22
CA GLY A 42 -11.82 15.89 -9.29
C GLY A 42 -12.36 14.49 -8.92
N PRO A 43 -13.68 14.27 -9.01
CA PRO A 43 -14.25 12.93 -8.83
C PRO A 43 -13.58 11.91 -9.77
N GLU A 44 -13.49 10.65 -9.34
CA GLU A 44 -12.87 9.55 -10.09
C GLU A 44 -13.39 9.55 -11.54
N PRO A 45 -12.52 9.53 -12.57
CA PRO A 45 -12.94 9.60 -13.96
C PRO A 45 -13.87 8.43 -14.33
N ALA A 46 -15.12 8.73 -14.69
CA ALA A 46 -16.04 7.76 -15.26
C ALA A 46 -15.61 7.38 -16.69
N ALA A 47 -15.74 6.09 -17.06
CA ALA A 47 -15.48 5.64 -18.42
C ALA A 47 -16.44 6.32 -19.43
N SER A 48 -15.97 6.54 -20.67
CA SER A 48 -16.75 7.12 -21.78
C SER A 48 -18.11 6.43 -21.94
N ALA A 49 -19.16 7.25 -22.08
CA ALA A 49 -20.54 6.83 -22.12
C ALA A 49 -20.93 6.26 -23.51
N ALA A 50 -21.17 4.95 -23.59
CA ALA A 50 -22.21 4.42 -24.47
C ALA A 50 -23.59 4.68 -23.81
N PRO A 51 -24.69 4.81 -24.58
CA PRO A 51 -25.86 5.59 -24.19
C PRO A 51 -26.47 5.15 -22.86
N ARG A 52 -26.61 6.13 -21.96
CA ARG A 52 -27.19 6.03 -20.63
C ARG A 52 -28.63 5.52 -20.69
N ARG A 53 -28.83 4.25 -20.39
CA ARG A 53 -30.00 3.84 -19.60
C ARG A 53 -29.76 4.35 -18.18
N PRO A 54 -30.75 4.94 -17.47
CA PRO A 54 -30.53 5.48 -16.13
C PRO A 54 -29.90 4.40 -15.25
N ALA A 55 -28.67 4.68 -14.81
CA ALA A 55 -27.90 3.77 -14.00
C ALA A 55 -28.60 3.66 -12.65
N VAL A 56 -29.38 2.60 -12.47
CA VAL A 56 -29.60 2.03 -11.15
C VAL A 56 -28.19 1.90 -10.55
N ALA A 57 -27.93 2.52 -9.40
CA ALA A 57 -26.64 2.43 -8.74
C ALA A 57 -26.24 0.95 -8.74
N ALA A 58 -25.22 0.59 -9.53
CA ALA A 58 -24.85 -0.81 -9.72
C ALA A 58 -24.37 -1.32 -8.36
N VAL A 59 -25.23 -2.06 -7.68
CA VAL A 59 -24.93 -2.61 -6.37
C VAL A 59 -23.74 -3.56 -6.57
N ALA A 60 -22.63 -3.29 -5.88
CA ALA A 60 -21.48 -4.18 -5.93
C ALA A 60 -21.90 -5.57 -5.43
N ILE A 61 -21.43 -6.60 -6.11
CA ILE A 61 -21.80 -7.99 -5.81
C ILE A 61 -20.59 -8.69 -5.22
N GLU A 62 -20.81 -9.42 -4.13
CA GLU A 62 -19.79 -10.22 -3.47
C GLU A 62 -20.09 -11.71 -3.62
N VAL A 63 -19.03 -12.48 -3.80
CA VAL A 63 -19.10 -13.93 -3.99
C VAL A 63 -17.88 -14.55 -3.33
N ASP A 64 -18.06 -15.59 -2.55
CA ASP A 64 -16.91 -16.31 -1.98
C ASP A 64 -16.41 -17.37 -2.96
N ARG A 65 -15.08 -17.48 -3.08
CA ARG A 65 -14.43 -18.53 -3.86
C ARG A 65 -13.24 -19.09 -3.09
N THR A 66 -13.03 -20.40 -3.23
CA THR A 66 -11.79 -21.04 -2.77
C THR A 66 -10.75 -20.92 -3.88
N VAL A 67 -9.54 -20.51 -3.52
CA VAL A 67 -8.42 -20.42 -4.45
C VAL A 67 -7.83 -21.82 -4.66
N ASP A 68 -7.64 -22.23 -5.91
CA ASP A 68 -7.00 -23.50 -6.25
C ASP A 68 -5.49 -23.50 -5.97
N ARG A 69 -4.83 -24.66 -6.13
CA ARG A 69 -3.39 -24.80 -5.83
C ARG A 69 -2.50 -23.91 -6.69
N ASP A 70 -2.98 -23.52 -7.86
CA ASP A 70 -2.25 -22.72 -8.84
C ASP A 70 -2.57 -21.22 -8.64
N GLY A 71 -3.28 -20.88 -7.56
CA GLY A 71 -3.60 -19.51 -7.22
C GLY A 71 -4.76 -18.92 -8.02
N ASN A 72 -5.66 -19.72 -8.58
CA ASN A 72 -6.79 -19.24 -9.38
C ASN A 72 -8.13 -19.37 -8.66
N ILE A 73 -9.06 -18.49 -9.04
CA ILE A 73 -10.49 -18.64 -8.75
C ILE A 73 -11.27 -18.83 -10.04
N THR A 74 -12.41 -19.50 -9.98
CA THR A 74 -13.32 -19.63 -11.13
C THR A 74 -14.56 -18.75 -10.94
N LEU A 75 -14.85 -17.89 -11.92
CA LEU A 75 -16.02 -17.02 -11.97
C LEU A 75 -16.65 -17.12 -13.36
N ALA A 76 -17.96 -17.41 -13.42
CA ALA A 76 -18.71 -17.54 -14.67
C ALA A 76 -18.01 -18.43 -15.72
N GLY A 77 -17.37 -19.51 -15.28
CA GLY A 77 -16.64 -20.44 -16.16
C GLY A 77 -15.21 -20.00 -16.54
N ASN A 78 -14.78 -18.80 -16.16
CA ASN A 78 -13.44 -18.28 -16.43
C ASN A 78 -12.52 -18.39 -15.21
N ARG A 79 -11.25 -18.71 -15.45
CA ARG A 79 -10.20 -18.74 -14.42
C ARG A 79 -9.55 -17.37 -14.29
N HIS A 80 -9.40 -16.90 -13.06
CA HIS A 80 -8.73 -15.65 -12.74
C HIS A 80 -7.58 -15.92 -11.78
N LEU A 81 -6.36 -15.59 -12.19
CA LEU A 81 -5.16 -15.72 -11.37
C LEU A 81 -5.20 -14.66 -10.26
N VAL A 82 -5.38 -15.08 -9.02
CA VAL A 82 -5.38 -14.22 -7.83
C VAL A 82 -4.04 -14.26 -7.12
N GLY A 83 -3.40 -15.42 -7.02
CA GLY A 83 -2.04 -15.59 -6.52
C GLY A 83 -1.87 -16.89 -5.75
N VAL A 84 -0.73 -17.55 -5.96
CA VAL A 84 -0.37 -18.81 -5.29
C VAL A 84 -0.33 -18.68 -3.75
N PRO A 85 0.06 -17.55 -3.14
CA PRO A 85 0.02 -17.42 -1.67
C PRO A 85 -1.37 -17.57 -1.04
N LEU A 86 -2.45 -17.39 -1.82
CA LEU A 86 -3.83 -17.54 -1.35
C LEU A 86 -4.36 -18.97 -1.53
N SER A 87 -3.56 -19.90 -2.06
CA SER A 87 -4.01 -21.26 -2.40
C SER A 87 -4.64 -21.97 -1.22
N GLY A 88 -5.82 -22.57 -1.43
CA GLY A 88 -6.60 -23.22 -0.37
C GLY A 88 -7.40 -22.27 0.52
N GLN A 89 -7.15 -20.96 0.47
CA GLN A 89 -7.90 -19.96 1.23
C GLN A 89 -9.27 -19.70 0.57
N ARG A 90 -10.29 -19.47 1.41
CA ARG A 90 -11.58 -18.94 0.97
C ARG A 90 -11.50 -17.42 0.97
N VAL A 91 -11.67 -16.80 -0.19
CA VAL A 91 -11.61 -15.35 -0.40
C VAL A 91 -12.98 -14.80 -0.78
N THR A 92 -13.25 -13.55 -0.43
CA THR A 92 -14.40 -12.81 -0.93
C THR A 92 -14.01 -12.07 -2.20
N VAL A 93 -14.77 -12.26 -3.26
CA VAL A 93 -14.59 -11.58 -4.53
C VAL A 93 -15.69 -10.54 -4.68
N ARG A 94 -15.32 -9.26 -4.67
CA ARG A 94 -16.24 -8.15 -4.90
C ARG A 94 -16.11 -7.65 -6.32
N LEU A 95 -17.22 -7.70 -7.05
CA LEU A 95 -17.37 -7.15 -8.39
C LEU A 95 -18.04 -5.78 -8.24
N ASP A 96 -17.25 -4.75 -8.54
CA ASP A 96 -17.67 -3.36 -8.46
C ASP A 96 -17.43 -2.69 -9.82
N ARG A 97 -18.53 -2.38 -10.52
CA ARG A 97 -18.53 -1.85 -11.89
C ARG A 97 -17.68 -2.72 -12.84
N HIS A 98 -16.45 -2.30 -13.11
CA HIS A 98 -15.51 -2.92 -14.05
C HIS A 98 -14.26 -3.48 -13.34
N LEU A 99 -14.30 -3.58 -12.01
CA LEU A 99 -13.22 -4.07 -11.18
C LEU A 99 -13.65 -5.30 -10.40
N LEU A 100 -12.67 -6.20 -10.24
CA LEU A 100 -12.73 -7.34 -9.37
C LEU A 100 -11.74 -7.11 -8.24
N HIS A 101 -12.24 -7.06 -7.01
CA HIS A 101 -11.45 -6.99 -5.79
C HIS A 101 -11.45 -8.35 -5.10
N VAL A 102 -10.26 -8.90 -4.87
CA VAL A 102 -10.06 -10.09 -4.05
C VAL A 102 -9.79 -9.62 -2.64
N ILE A 103 -10.63 -10.05 -1.71
CA ILE A 103 -10.60 -9.71 -0.30
C ILE A 103 -10.24 -10.97 0.48
N ALA A 104 -9.18 -10.89 1.26
CA ALA A 104 -8.74 -11.92 2.20
C ALA A 104 -8.42 -11.25 3.54
N ASP A 105 -8.81 -11.88 4.64
CA ASP A 105 -8.58 -11.37 6.01
C ASP A 105 -9.02 -9.91 6.19
N ASP A 106 -10.19 -9.57 5.64
CA ASP A 106 -10.79 -8.22 5.62
C ASP A 106 -9.93 -7.14 4.94
N HIS A 107 -9.05 -7.54 4.03
CA HIS A 107 -8.23 -6.63 3.24
C HIS A 107 -8.31 -6.91 1.76
N VAL A 108 -8.28 -5.87 0.93
CA VAL A 108 -8.16 -6.00 -0.52
C VAL A 108 -6.73 -6.40 -0.87
N VAL A 109 -6.51 -7.69 -1.13
CA VAL A 109 -5.20 -8.25 -1.47
C VAL A 109 -4.90 -8.17 -2.97
N LYS A 110 -5.93 -8.00 -3.81
CA LYS A 110 -5.74 -7.80 -5.25
C LYS A 110 -6.90 -7.05 -5.89
N THR A 111 -6.58 -6.20 -6.86
CA THR A 111 -7.57 -5.58 -7.74
C THR A 111 -7.17 -5.82 -9.19
N MET A 112 -8.14 -6.22 -10.02
CA MET A 112 -7.94 -6.45 -11.45
C MET A 112 -9.16 -5.98 -12.24
N PRO A 113 -9.03 -5.71 -13.55
CA PRO A 113 -10.19 -5.51 -14.41
C PRO A 113 -11.12 -6.71 -14.29
N ALA A 114 -12.42 -6.48 -14.12
CA ALA A 114 -13.43 -7.53 -14.15
C ALA A 114 -13.68 -7.93 -15.61
N PRO A 115 -13.20 -9.09 -16.09
CA PRO A 115 -13.47 -9.55 -17.44
C PRO A 115 -14.88 -10.17 -17.54
N VAL A 116 -15.64 -10.16 -16.45
CA VAL A 116 -16.95 -10.79 -16.32
C VAL A 116 -18.01 -9.79 -16.78
N MET A 117 -18.79 -10.17 -17.80
CA MET A 117 -19.92 -9.37 -18.28
C MET A 117 -20.93 -9.14 -17.15
N PRO A 118 -21.51 -7.93 -16.99
CA PRO A 118 -22.44 -7.60 -15.91
C PRO A 118 -23.59 -8.61 -15.74
N ASP A 119 -24.12 -9.15 -16.84
CA ASP A 119 -25.21 -10.14 -16.82
C ASP A 119 -24.79 -11.50 -16.26
N ALA A 120 -23.52 -11.86 -16.39
CA ALA A 120 -22.96 -13.09 -15.82
C ALA A 120 -22.75 -12.96 -14.30
N VAL A 121 -22.61 -11.75 -13.78
CA VAL A 121 -22.40 -11.47 -12.35
C VAL A 121 -23.64 -11.81 -11.53
N ALA A 122 -24.84 -11.47 -12.03
CA ALA A 122 -26.11 -11.78 -11.38
C ALA A 122 -26.43 -13.29 -11.33
N ARG A 123 -25.73 -14.10 -12.13
CA ARG A 123 -25.89 -15.56 -12.22
C ARG A 123 -24.81 -16.33 -11.47
N LEU A 124 -23.93 -15.64 -10.74
CA LEU A 124 -22.89 -16.29 -9.96
C LEU A 124 -23.51 -17.00 -8.75
N ASN A 125 -23.29 -18.30 -8.65
CA ASN A 125 -23.70 -19.07 -7.47
C ASN A 125 -23.10 -18.47 -6.19
N GLY A 126 -23.96 -18.18 -5.22
CA GLY A 126 -23.59 -17.56 -3.95
C GLY A 126 -23.37 -16.05 -4.00
N SER A 127 -23.80 -15.37 -5.07
CA SER A 127 -23.76 -13.91 -5.15
C SER A 127 -24.66 -13.26 -4.11
N ARG A 128 -24.14 -12.25 -3.44
CA ARG A 128 -24.88 -11.37 -2.52
C ARG A 128 -24.55 -9.91 -2.81
N ALA A 129 -25.43 -9.00 -2.41
CA ALA A 129 -25.09 -7.58 -2.38
C ALA A 129 -23.92 -7.35 -1.41
N ALA A 130 -23.02 -6.42 -1.75
CA ALA A 130 -21.92 -6.05 -0.88
C ALA A 130 -22.43 -5.55 0.47
N ALA A 131 -21.87 -6.09 1.55
CA ALA A 131 -22.34 -5.82 2.92
C ALA A 131 -21.92 -4.44 3.46
N GLY A 132 -20.95 -3.77 2.82
CA GLY A 132 -20.40 -2.52 3.31
C GLY A 132 -19.44 -1.83 2.33
N PRO A 133 -18.70 -0.80 2.79
CA PRO A 133 -17.65 -0.19 1.97
C PRO A 133 -16.56 -1.20 1.64
N LEU A 134 -15.86 -1.01 0.52
CA LEU A 134 -14.74 -1.87 0.14
C LEU A 134 -13.64 -1.77 1.21
N PRO A 135 -13.16 -2.90 1.77
CA PRO A 135 -12.12 -2.89 2.79
C PRO A 135 -10.83 -2.20 2.30
N PRO A 136 -10.00 -1.68 3.22
CA PRO A 136 -8.71 -1.12 2.84
C PRO A 136 -7.77 -2.22 2.29
N PRO A 137 -6.75 -1.86 1.50
CA PRO A 137 -5.65 -2.78 1.21
C PRO A 137 -4.90 -3.13 2.50
N PRO A 138 -4.18 -4.26 2.53
CA PRO A 138 -3.36 -4.61 3.70
C PRO A 138 -2.36 -3.50 4.00
N PRO A 139 -2.06 -3.23 5.28
CA PRO A 139 -1.02 -2.28 5.64
C PRO A 139 0.28 -2.70 4.96
N GLY A 140 0.92 -1.75 4.26
CA GLY A 140 2.20 -2.00 3.61
C GLY A 140 3.27 -2.44 4.63
N PRO A 141 4.40 -2.99 4.15
CA PRO A 141 5.49 -3.40 5.04
C PRO A 141 5.88 -2.23 5.94
N VAL A 142 6.03 -2.52 7.24
CA VAL A 142 6.39 -1.50 8.23
C VAL A 142 7.69 -0.84 7.80
N ARG A 143 7.76 0.49 7.76
CA ARG A 143 8.99 1.22 7.42
C ARG A 143 9.45 1.99 8.64
N VAL A 144 10.65 1.67 9.13
CA VAL A 144 11.25 2.34 10.28
C VAL A 144 12.30 3.32 9.78
N LEU A 145 12.15 4.59 10.15
CA LEU A 145 13.11 5.64 9.81
C LEU A 145 14.10 5.86 10.95
N ARG A 146 15.39 5.78 10.63
CA ARG A 146 16.48 6.02 11.56
C ARG A 146 17.54 6.92 10.94
N THR A 147 17.89 7.99 11.64
CA THR A 147 19.14 8.71 11.36
C THR A 147 20.27 7.91 11.99
N ILE A 148 21.30 7.59 11.19
CA ILE A 148 22.43 6.80 11.67
C ILE A 148 23.29 7.67 12.61
N PRO A 149 23.52 7.25 13.86
CA PRO A 149 24.37 7.97 14.78
C PRO A 149 25.85 7.91 14.35
N ALA A 150 26.69 8.74 14.97
CA ALA A 150 28.12 8.83 14.66
C ALA A 150 28.89 7.50 14.85
N ASP A 151 28.41 6.62 15.73
CA ASP A 151 29.00 5.28 15.94
C ASP A 151 28.64 4.27 14.84
N GLY A 152 27.69 4.61 13.97
CA GLY A 152 27.21 3.77 12.86
C GLY A 152 26.25 2.66 13.28
N ILE A 153 25.71 2.70 14.51
CA ILE A 153 24.84 1.64 15.05
C ILE A 153 23.48 2.23 15.39
N THR A 154 22.40 1.62 14.89
CA THR A 154 21.03 2.02 15.22
C THR A 154 20.24 0.88 15.86
N GLN A 155 19.15 1.19 16.56
CA GLN A 155 18.33 0.19 17.23
C GLN A 155 16.93 0.13 16.62
N VAL A 156 16.47 -1.08 16.33
CA VAL A 156 15.13 -1.39 15.81
C VAL A 156 14.59 -2.65 16.51
N GLY A 157 13.38 -2.60 17.05
CA GLY A 157 12.76 -3.76 17.72
C GLY A 157 13.57 -4.32 18.90
N GLY A 158 14.39 -3.48 19.55
CA GLY A 158 15.32 -3.90 20.59
C GLY A 158 16.67 -4.41 20.08
N GLN A 159 16.81 -4.70 18.78
CA GLN A 159 18.03 -5.21 18.17
C GLN A 159 18.93 -4.09 17.64
N ARG A 160 20.24 -4.21 17.88
CA ARG A 160 21.26 -3.29 17.34
C ARG A 160 21.64 -3.72 15.92
N LEU A 161 21.56 -2.77 14.99
CA LEU A 161 21.91 -2.93 13.57
C LEU A 161 23.15 -2.08 13.29
N ARG A 162 24.24 -2.73 12.84
CA ARG A 162 25.50 -2.05 12.52
C ARG A 162 25.54 -1.71 11.04
N ILE A 163 25.16 -0.47 10.72
CA ILE A 163 25.09 0.04 9.35
C ILE A 163 26.45 0.55 8.90
N GLY A 164 27.22 1.12 9.83
CA GLY A 164 28.57 1.62 9.59
C GLY A 164 28.67 3.15 9.66
N ARG A 165 29.83 3.64 10.11
CA ARG A 165 30.09 5.07 10.35
C ARG A 165 30.05 5.91 9.07
N ALA A 166 30.33 5.31 7.91
CA ALA A 166 30.24 5.96 6.60
C ALA A 166 28.81 6.45 6.24
N HIS A 167 27.80 5.93 6.94
CA HIS A 167 26.40 6.33 6.78
C HIS A 167 25.92 7.26 7.89
N ALA A 168 26.79 7.71 8.81
CA ALA A 168 26.44 8.63 9.88
C ALA A 168 25.76 9.90 9.34
N GLY A 169 24.71 10.35 10.04
CA GLY A 169 23.89 11.50 9.64
C GLY A 169 22.87 11.21 8.53
N LYS A 170 22.98 10.10 7.80
CA LYS A 170 21.97 9.71 6.80
C LYS A 170 20.73 9.16 7.48
N THR A 171 19.56 9.51 6.95
CA THR A 171 18.30 8.85 7.31
C THR A 171 18.12 7.63 6.42
N VAL A 172 18.02 6.46 7.04
CA VAL A 172 17.78 5.18 6.37
C VAL A 172 16.36 4.70 6.63
N VAL A 173 15.83 3.97 5.67
CA VAL A 173 14.59 3.21 5.77
C VAL A 173 14.95 1.78 6.15
N ILE A 174 14.39 1.27 7.24
CA ILE A 174 14.59 -0.10 7.68
C ILE A 174 13.26 -0.83 7.52
N VAL A 175 13.25 -1.83 6.64
CA VAL A 175 12.10 -2.68 6.36
C VAL A 175 12.29 -3.99 7.13
N PRO A 176 11.50 -4.24 8.19
CA PRO A 176 11.43 -5.51 8.85
C PRO A 176 10.59 -6.46 7.99
N GLU A 177 11.25 -7.48 7.46
CA GLU A 177 10.60 -8.66 6.92
C GLU A 177 10.52 -9.72 8.06
N ASP A 178 10.10 -10.94 7.72
CA ASP A 178 9.92 -12.01 8.71
C ASP A 178 11.26 -12.34 9.40
N ASP A 179 12.30 -12.62 8.61
CA ASP A 179 13.59 -13.10 9.11
C ASP A 179 14.73 -12.08 9.00
N VAL A 180 14.49 -10.92 8.39
CA VAL A 180 15.53 -9.92 8.15
C VAL A 180 15.06 -8.48 8.33
N PHE A 181 16.00 -7.61 8.66
CA PHE A 181 15.90 -6.17 8.50
C PHE A 181 16.70 -5.76 7.27
N ARG A 182 16.01 -5.25 6.24
CA ARG A 182 16.66 -4.62 5.08
C ARG A 182 16.80 -3.13 5.32
N VAL A 183 18.01 -2.61 5.10
CA VAL A 183 18.35 -1.21 5.36
C VAL A 183 18.58 -0.53 4.02
N LEU A 184 17.75 0.46 3.70
CA LEU A 184 17.78 1.19 2.44
C LEU A 184 18.09 2.67 2.68
N HIS A 185 18.78 3.28 1.72
CA HIS A 185 18.95 4.71 1.62
C HIS A 185 18.72 5.14 0.17
N ASN A 186 17.75 6.03 -0.04
CA ASN A 186 17.28 6.42 -1.38
C ASN A 186 16.98 5.19 -2.27
N ASP A 187 16.25 4.23 -1.70
CA ASP A 187 15.86 2.94 -2.32
C ASP A 187 17.02 2.00 -2.72
N ILE A 188 18.26 2.35 -2.38
CA ILE A 188 19.42 1.47 -2.53
C ILE A 188 19.64 0.71 -1.22
N GLU A 189 19.70 -0.62 -1.30
CA GLU A 189 20.00 -1.46 -0.14
C GLU A 189 21.46 -1.27 0.30
N LEU A 190 21.64 -0.82 1.54
CA LEU A 190 22.95 -0.65 2.17
C LEU A 190 23.41 -1.92 2.86
N SER A 191 22.50 -2.62 3.54
CA SER A 191 22.80 -3.81 4.31
C SER A 191 21.53 -4.59 4.68
N THR A 192 21.72 -5.88 4.97
CA THR A 192 20.68 -6.77 5.47
C THR A 192 21.15 -7.43 6.76
N HIS A 193 20.28 -7.49 7.77
CA HIS A 193 20.57 -8.08 9.07
C HIS A 193 19.53 -9.15 9.41
N VAL A 194 19.96 -10.30 9.93
CA VAL A 194 19.03 -11.29 10.48
C VAL A 194 18.19 -10.66 11.60
N ARG A 195 16.87 -10.79 11.51
CA ARG A 195 15.93 -10.37 12.53
C ARG A 195 15.86 -11.46 13.60
N LYS A 196 16.36 -11.15 14.79
CA LYS A 196 16.39 -12.06 15.94
C LYS A 196 15.23 -11.81 16.92
N THR A 197 14.28 -10.96 16.54
CA THR A 197 13.23 -10.44 17.40
C THR A 197 11.93 -10.34 16.61
N ASP A 198 10.92 -11.05 17.06
CA ASP A 198 9.55 -11.03 16.56
C ASP A 198 8.72 -9.87 17.16
N LYS A 199 9.28 -9.18 18.17
CA LYS A 199 8.61 -8.11 18.90
C LYS A 199 8.03 -7.05 17.95
N PRO A 200 6.78 -6.60 18.20
CA PRO A 200 6.16 -5.55 17.41
C PRO A 200 6.98 -4.26 17.51
N ILE A 201 7.22 -3.62 16.36
CA ILE A 201 8.00 -2.38 16.31
C ILE A 201 7.06 -1.20 16.56
N THR A 202 7.12 -0.66 17.77
CA THR A 202 6.22 0.42 18.22
C THR A 202 6.72 1.82 17.82
N HIS A 203 8.03 2.00 17.60
CA HIS A 203 8.63 3.30 17.29
C HIS A 203 9.16 3.39 15.86
N LEU A 204 8.30 3.86 14.96
CA LEU A 204 8.57 3.98 13.52
C LEU A 204 9.52 5.14 13.16
N ARG A 205 9.63 6.16 14.02
CA ARG A 205 10.60 7.27 13.90
C ARG A 205 11.35 7.43 15.22
N ALA A 206 12.62 7.84 15.15
CA ALA A 206 13.38 8.17 16.34
C ALA A 206 13.04 9.60 16.75
N SER A 207 12.64 9.82 18.01
CA SER A 207 12.60 11.16 18.58
C SER A 207 14.04 11.59 18.86
N SER A 208 14.46 12.75 18.34
CA SER A 208 15.71 13.37 18.74
C SER A 208 15.61 13.75 20.22
N ARG A 209 16.28 13.01 21.11
CA ARG A 209 16.59 13.53 22.44
C ARG A 209 17.64 14.63 22.25
N THR A 210 17.19 15.88 22.21
CA THR A 210 18.07 17.03 22.40
C THR A 210 18.87 16.82 23.68
N ASN A 211 20.19 16.75 23.57
CA ASN A 211 21.08 16.56 24.70
C ASN A 211 21.01 17.79 25.63
N PRO A 212 20.54 17.67 26.89
CA PRO A 212 20.38 18.82 27.79
C PRO A 212 21.72 19.46 28.18
N ASN A 213 22.86 18.81 27.95
CA ASN A 213 24.19 19.36 28.26
C ASN A 213 24.72 20.38 27.24
N ALA A 214 24.06 20.58 26.09
CA ALA A 214 24.49 21.56 25.10
C ALA A 214 24.25 23.03 25.53
N LYS A 215 23.48 23.29 26.60
CA LYS A 215 23.19 24.65 27.08
C LYS A 215 24.22 25.23 28.05
N LYS A 216 25.25 24.48 28.49
CA LYS A 216 26.18 24.94 29.54
C LYS A 216 27.47 25.61 29.04
N LEU A 217 27.68 25.74 27.73
CA LEU A 217 28.89 26.36 27.16
C LEU A 217 28.66 27.75 26.55
N LEU A 218 27.47 28.34 26.73
CA LEU A 218 27.16 29.67 26.22
C LEU A 218 26.59 30.53 27.35
N ASN A 219 27.43 30.89 28.32
CA ASN A 219 27.19 32.00 29.26
C ASN A 219 28.54 32.44 29.87
N PRO A 220 29.29 33.37 29.25
CA PRO A 220 30.27 34.13 30.00
C PRO A 220 29.51 35.06 30.95
N SER A 221 29.76 34.86 32.24
CA SER A 221 29.22 35.65 33.34
C SER A 221 29.69 37.10 33.24
N THR A 222 28.78 38.04 33.01
CA THR A 222 29.04 39.47 33.24
C THR A 222 28.38 39.87 34.56
N LYS A 223 29.16 40.40 35.49
CA LYS A 223 28.67 41.01 36.74
C LYS A 223 29.71 42.05 37.21
N PRO A 224 29.28 42.99 38.04
CA PRO A 224 28.33 44.07 37.78
C PRO A 224 29.03 45.36 37.30
#